data_AF-A0A537KRJ7-F1
#
_entry.id   AF-A0A537KRJ7-F1
#
_cell.length_a   1.000
_cell.length_b   1.000
_cell.length_c   1.000
_cell.angle_alpha   90.00
_cell.angle_beta   90.00
_cell.angle_gamma   90.00
#
_symmetry.space_group_name_H-M   'P 1'
#
loop_
_entity.id
_entity.type
_entity.pdbx_description
1 polymer ?
#
loop_
_entity_poly.entity_id
_entity_poly.type
_entity_poly.pdbx_seq_one_letter_code
_entity_poly.pdbx_strand_id
1 'polypeptide(L)'
;MKYLFTAAIVAASLIACNSNDSTTDKTTETKEEGHDAHASTATAVEMPAMPEVPANARVYFANLKDGQTVTSPLKVEMGVEAMHVDTANGMLKPASGHHHILVDIDSIPTGEVIKKDSVHLHFGNAQTSNASFLRKQAY
;
A
#
# COMPACT_ATOMS: atom_id res chain seq x y z
N MET A 1 20.91 -53.24 8.92
CA MET A 1 20.37 -53.23 7.55
C MET A 1 21.02 -52.06 6.81
N LYS A 2 21.68 -52.36 5.69
CA LYS A 2 22.41 -51.43 4.81
C LYS A 2 21.40 -50.65 3.97
N TYR A 3 21.53 -49.33 3.90
CA TYR A 3 21.06 -48.57 2.75
C TYR A 3 22.12 -47.55 2.36
N LEU A 4 22.88 -47.93 1.32
CA LEU A 4 23.59 -47.02 0.44
C LEU A 4 22.56 -46.14 -0.27
N PHE A 5 22.74 -44.82 -0.28
CA PHE A 5 22.38 -43.93 -1.38
C PHE A 5 23.04 -42.57 -1.13
N THR A 6 24.22 -42.33 -1.69
CA THR A 6 24.73 -40.97 -1.89
C THR A 6 24.84 -40.74 -3.39
N ALA A 7 23.81 -40.10 -3.91
CA ALA A 7 23.71 -39.65 -5.29
C ALA A 7 24.70 -38.52 -5.56
N ALA A 8 25.18 -38.51 -6.80
CA ALA A 8 26.22 -37.66 -7.32
C ALA A 8 25.88 -36.16 -7.26
N ILE A 9 26.92 -35.38 -6.98
CA ILE A 9 26.98 -33.93 -7.16
C ILE A 9 26.79 -33.63 -8.66
N VAL A 10 25.77 -32.86 -9.01
CA VAL A 10 25.69 -32.16 -10.29
C VAL A 10 25.62 -30.67 -10.00
N ALA A 11 26.77 -30.02 -10.12
CA ALA A 11 26.87 -28.58 -10.28
C ALA A 11 26.63 -28.26 -11.76
N ALA A 12 25.57 -27.49 -12.06
CA ALA A 12 25.37 -26.87 -13.37
C ALA A 12 25.02 -25.40 -13.16
N SER A 13 26.01 -24.59 -13.46
CA SER A 13 26.03 -23.13 -13.40
C SER A 13 25.30 -22.49 -14.58
N LEU A 14 24.74 -21.31 -14.32
CA LEU A 14 24.46 -20.19 -15.23
C LEU A 14 23.26 -20.34 -16.20
N ILE A 15 22.34 -19.37 -16.14
CA ILE A 15 22.18 -18.31 -17.16
C ILE A 15 21.06 -17.37 -16.67
N ALA A 16 21.42 -16.12 -16.38
CA ALA A 16 20.49 -15.03 -16.15
C ALA A 16 20.17 -14.38 -17.50
N CYS A 17 18.90 -14.40 -17.91
CA CYS A 17 18.41 -13.58 -19.02
C CYS A 17 17.74 -12.33 -18.44
N ASN A 18 18.49 -11.24 -18.31
CA ASN A 18 17.94 -9.89 -18.16
C ASN A 18 17.78 -9.31 -19.57
N SER A 19 16.59 -9.44 -20.14
CA SER A 19 16.24 -8.77 -21.39
C SER A 19 15.62 -7.42 -21.06
N ASN A 20 16.34 -6.34 -21.35
CA ASN A 20 15.72 -5.11 -21.81
C ASN A 20 16.75 -4.40 -22.69
N ASP A 21 16.66 -4.72 -23.97
CA ASP A 21 17.27 -4.01 -25.08
C ASP A 21 16.52 -2.70 -25.30
N SER A 22 17.24 -1.58 -25.30
CA SER A 22 16.98 -0.41 -26.16
C SER A 22 18.15 0.56 -26.00
N THR A 23 19.00 0.54 -27.01
CA THR A 23 20.16 1.43 -27.24
C THR A 23 19.71 2.82 -27.69
N THR A 24 20.10 3.83 -26.90
CA THR A 24 20.68 5.14 -27.25
C THR A 24 20.27 5.94 -28.51
N ASP A 25 19.83 7.18 -28.22
CA ASP A 25 20.35 8.49 -28.66
C ASP A 25 19.95 9.22 -29.97
N LYS A 26 19.69 10.53 -29.75
CA LYS A 26 20.08 11.73 -30.52
C LYS A 26 19.05 12.50 -31.37
N THR A 27 18.55 13.57 -30.75
CA THR A 27 18.46 15.00 -31.18
C THR A 27 18.48 15.34 -32.68
N THR A 28 17.52 16.17 -33.14
CA THR A 28 17.76 17.49 -33.79
C THR A 28 16.45 18.31 -33.85
N GLU A 29 16.61 19.61 -33.58
CA GLU A 29 15.65 20.73 -33.56
C GLU A 29 14.82 20.89 -34.86
N THR A 30 13.61 21.46 -34.78
CA THR A 30 13.31 22.85 -35.22
C THR A 30 11.84 23.21 -34.90
N LYS A 31 11.68 24.45 -34.40
CA LYS A 31 10.56 25.39 -34.63
C LYS A 31 9.43 25.46 -33.59
N GLU A 32 9.42 26.60 -32.90
CA GLU A 32 8.29 27.14 -32.15
C GLU A 32 7.10 27.44 -33.06
N GLU A 33 5.89 27.18 -32.54
CA GLU A 33 4.72 28.06 -32.61
C GLU A 33 3.55 27.38 -31.87
N GLY A 34 2.82 28.15 -31.04
CA GLY A 34 1.50 27.77 -30.54
C GLY A 34 1.44 27.35 -29.08
N HIS A 35 1.34 28.35 -28.19
CA HIS A 35 0.55 28.20 -26.96
C HIS A 35 -0.93 28.11 -27.35
N ASP A 36 -1.32 27.02 -27.98
CA ASP A 36 -2.72 26.70 -28.12
C ASP A 36 -3.15 25.99 -26.85
N ALA A 37 -3.95 26.72 -26.09
CA ALA A 37 -4.66 26.23 -24.94
C ALA A 37 -5.25 24.86 -25.27
N HIS A 38 -4.66 23.80 -24.70
CA HIS A 38 -5.48 22.70 -24.25
C HIS A 38 -6.43 23.34 -23.24
N ALA A 39 -7.59 23.78 -23.75
CA ALA A 39 -8.82 23.77 -23.02
C ALA A 39 -8.97 22.32 -22.55
N SER A 40 -8.32 22.05 -21.42
CA SER A 40 -8.69 20.98 -20.53
C SER A 40 -10.11 21.38 -20.15
N THR A 41 -11.06 20.93 -20.96
CA THR A 41 -12.38 20.60 -20.47
C THR A 41 -12.06 19.69 -19.31
N ALA A 42 -11.97 20.29 -18.12
CA ALA A 42 -12.01 19.59 -16.86
C ALA A 42 -13.39 18.96 -16.84
N THR A 43 -13.51 17.82 -17.53
CA THR A 43 -14.49 16.82 -17.20
C THR A 43 -14.18 16.54 -15.75
N ALA A 44 -14.93 17.20 -14.87
CA ALA A 44 -14.98 16.84 -13.48
C ALA A 44 -15.31 15.35 -13.51
N VAL A 45 -14.30 14.53 -13.26
CA VAL A 45 -14.52 13.12 -13.01
C VAL A 45 -15.34 13.15 -11.75
N GLU A 46 -16.65 12.96 -11.90
CA GLU A 46 -17.60 12.88 -10.80
C GLU A 46 -17.12 11.69 -9.98
N MET A 47 -16.33 11.99 -8.94
CA MET A 47 -15.90 10.98 -7.99
C MET A 47 -17.20 10.42 -7.41
N PRO A 48 -17.42 9.11 -7.49
CA PRO A 48 -18.62 8.51 -6.93
C PRO A 48 -18.74 8.97 -5.49
N ALA A 49 -19.93 9.43 -5.10
CA ALA A 49 -20.19 9.87 -3.74
C ALA A 49 -19.70 8.79 -2.77
N MET A 50 -18.86 9.19 -1.80
CA MET A 50 -18.38 8.23 -0.82
C MET A 50 -19.56 7.66 -0.04
N PRO A 51 -19.61 6.33 0.19
CA PRO A 51 -20.65 5.73 1.00
C PRO A 51 -20.72 6.39 2.38
N GLU A 52 -21.93 6.57 2.89
CA GLU A 52 -22.14 7.11 4.23
C GLU A 52 -21.48 6.20 5.28
N VAL A 53 -20.81 6.83 6.25
CA VAL A 53 -20.22 6.13 7.40
C VAL A 53 -21.31 5.93 8.45
N PRO A 54 -21.59 4.69 8.89
CA PRO A 54 -22.65 4.43 9.86
C PRO A 54 -22.48 5.20 11.18
N ALA A 55 -23.60 5.52 11.82
CA ALA A 55 -23.60 6.07 13.17
C ALA A 55 -22.86 5.12 14.14
N ASN A 56 -22.02 5.68 15.00
CA ASN A 56 -21.16 4.95 15.95
C ASN A 56 -20.04 4.10 15.32
N ALA A 57 -19.72 4.30 14.03
CA ALA A 57 -18.54 3.71 13.44
C ALA A 57 -17.27 4.17 14.17
N ARG A 58 -16.40 3.21 14.51
CA ARG A 58 -15.07 3.51 15.06
C ARG A 58 -14.04 2.48 14.64
N VAL A 59 -12.79 2.94 14.59
CA VAL A 59 -11.59 2.10 14.45
C VAL A 59 -10.78 2.22 15.73
N TYR A 60 -10.08 1.15 16.12
CA TYR A 60 -9.30 1.14 17.35
C TYR A 60 -8.15 0.14 17.30
N PHE A 61 -7.18 0.31 18.19
CA PHE A 61 -6.17 -0.72 18.46
C PHE A 61 -6.70 -1.66 19.55
N ALA A 62 -6.77 -2.96 19.25
CA ALA A 62 -7.30 -3.96 20.16
C ALA A 62 -6.29 -4.32 21.28
N ASN A 63 -4.99 -4.18 21.00
CA ASN A 63 -3.92 -4.60 21.90
C ASN A 63 -2.99 -3.45 22.37
N LEU A 64 -3.32 -2.20 22.05
CA LEU A 64 -2.58 -1.01 22.46
C LEU A 64 -3.48 -0.03 23.21
N LYS A 65 -2.87 0.73 24.12
CA LYS A 65 -3.52 1.84 24.83
C LYS A 65 -2.88 3.16 24.45
N ASP A 66 -3.65 4.23 24.52
CA ASP A 66 -3.12 5.58 24.36
C ASP A 66 -2.01 5.86 25.38
N GLY A 67 -0.91 6.48 24.92
CA GLY A 67 0.30 6.73 25.71
C GLY A 67 1.14 5.50 26.09
N GLN A 68 0.83 4.30 25.58
CA GLN A 68 1.59 3.09 25.92
C GLN A 68 3.01 3.11 25.32
N THR A 69 4.03 2.95 26.17
CA THR A 69 5.39 2.63 25.72
C THR A 69 5.48 1.19 25.23
N VAL A 70 6.08 0.99 24.06
CA VAL A 70 6.19 -0.31 23.38
C VAL A 70 7.61 -0.56 22.92
N THR A 71 7.96 -1.84 22.70
CA THR A 71 9.28 -2.27 22.20
C THR A 71 9.13 -3.01 20.88
N SER A 72 10.10 -2.85 19.98
CA SER A 72 10.15 -3.55 18.69
C SER A 72 10.71 -4.97 18.84
N PRO A 73 10.20 -5.98 18.09
CA PRO A 73 9.08 -5.88 17.16
C PRO A 73 7.74 -5.79 17.90
N LEU A 74 6.85 -4.94 17.39
CA LEU A 74 5.51 -4.75 17.95
C LEU A 74 4.48 -5.49 17.10
N LYS A 75 3.65 -6.30 17.76
CA LYS A 75 2.39 -6.76 17.17
C LYS A 75 1.34 -5.67 17.37
N VAL A 76 0.64 -5.31 16.30
CA VAL A 76 -0.51 -4.40 16.34
C VAL A 76 -1.73 -5.14 15.84
N GLU A 77 -2.82 -5.08 16.61
CA GLU A 77 -4.13 -5.61 16.26
C GLU A 77 -5.11 -4.44 16.15
N MET A 78 -5.85 -4.40 15.05
CA MET A 78 -6.79 -3.33 14.70
C MET A 78 -8.20 -3.89 14.68
N GLY A 79 -9.15 -3.10 15.14
CA GLY A 79 -10.57 -3.44 15.13
C GLY A 79 -11.41 -2.33 14.53
N VAL A 80 -12.64 -2.71 14.17
CA VAL A 80 -13.69 -1.82 13.69
C VAL A 80 -15.00 -2.14 14.42
N GLU A 81 -15.82 -1.13 14.65
CA GLU A 81 -17.23 -1.29 15.06
C GLU A 81 -18.14 -0.57 14.07
N ALA A 82 -19.33 -1.14 13.87
CA ALA A 82 -20.34 -0.68 12.89
C ALA A 82 -19.81 -0.55 11.44
N MET A 83 -18.67 -1.15 11.13
CA MET A 83 -18.07 -1.23 9.80
C MET A 83 -17.44 -2.60 9.55
N HIS A 84 -17.10 -2.88 8.30
CA HIS A 84 -16.36 -4.06 7.87
C HIS A 84 -14.99 -3.70 7.30
N VAL A 85 -14.00 -4.55 7.52
CA VAL A 85 -12.71 -4.44 6.84
C VAL A 85 -12.79 -5.18 5.51
N ASP A 86 -12.44 -4.51 4.42
CA ASP A 86 -12.48 -4.99 3.05
C ASP A 86 -11.18 -4.66 2.32
N THR A 87 -11.04 -5.16 1.10
CA THR A 87 -9.87 -4.86 0.27
C THR A 87 -9.96 -3.47 -0.36
N ALA A 88 -8.83 -2.78 -0.46
CA ALA A 88 -8.71 -1.50 -1.14
C ALA A 88 -8.90 -1.63 -2.66
N ASN A 89 -8.60 -2.82 -3.21
CA ASN A 89 -8.91 -3.17 -4.58
C ASN A 89 -10.26 -3.90 -4.64
N GLY A 90 -11.26 -3.23 -5.20
CA GLY A 90 -12.59 -3.83 -5.31
C GLY A 90 -13.66 -2.78 -5.55
N MET A 91 -14.90 -3.27 -5.67
CA MET A 91 -16.06 -2.39 -5.65
C MET A 91 -16.24 -1.83 -4.25
N LEU A 92 -16.51 -0.53 -4.13
CA LEU A 92 -16.85 0.09 -2.86
C LEU A 92 -18.11 -0.57 -2.28
N LYS A 93 -18.00 -1.14 -1.08
CA LYS A 93 -19.15 -1.69 -0.35
C LYS A 93 -19.58 -0.70 0.74
N PRO A 94 -20.89 -0.54 1.00
CA PRO A 94 -21.39 0.26 2.11
C PRO A 94 -20.76 -0.17 3.44
N ALA A 95 -20.54 0.79 4.35
CA ALA A 95 -19.99 0.54 5.68
C ALA A 95 -18.70 -0.29 5.69
N SER A 96 -17.84 -0.12 4.68
CA SER A 96 -16.59 -0.88 4.54
C SER A 96 -15.40 0.02 4.23
N GLY A 97 -14.21 -0.48 4.52
CA GLY A 97 -12.96 0.20 4.22
C GLY A 97 -11.76 -0.66 4.59
N HIS A 98 -10.58 -0.06 4.66
CA HIS A 98 -9.35 -0.73 5.06
C HIS A 98 -8.57 0.12 6.05
N HIS A 99 -7.64 -0.49 6.77
CA HIS A 99 -6.90 0.23 7.80
C HIS A 99 -5.70 0.99 7.22
N HIS A 100 -5.41 2.11 7.87
CA HIS A 100 -4.15 2.83 7.78
C HIS A 100 -3.63 3.05 9.19
N ILE A 101 -2.31 2.98 9.36
CA ILE A 101 -1.65 3.48 10.57
C ILE A 101 -0.77 4.64 10.16
N LEU A 102 -0.97 5.76 10.85
CA LEU A 102 -0.22 7.00 10.69
C LEU A 102 0.84 7.06 11.79
N VAL A 103 2.09 7.32 11.43
CA VAL A 103 3.23 7.37 12.36
C VAL A 103 3.73 8.80 12.46
N ASP A 104 3.80 9.33 13.67
CA ASP A 104 4.31 10.68 13.98
C ASP A 104 3.60 11.84 13.23
N ILE A 105 2.33 11.63 12.85
CA ILE A 105 1.48 12.64 12.20
C ILE A 105 0.03 12.56 12.71
N ASP A 106 -0.72 13.66 12.55
CA ASP A 106 -2.14 13.74 12.89
C ASP A 106 -3.04 13.00 11.89
N SER A 107 -4.34 12.93 12.21
CA SER A 107 -5.36 12.35 11.34
C SER A 107 -5.52 13.13 10.03
N ILE A 108 -5.88 12.38 8.98
CA ILE A 108 -6.13 12.93 7.64
C ILE A 108 -7.64 13.16 7.47
N PRO A 109 -8.08 14.33 6.95
CA PRO A 109 -9.49 14.59 6.69
C PRO A 109 -10.13 13.57 5.73
N THR A 110 -11.41 13.28 5.97
CA THR A 110 -12.21 12.42 5.09
C THR A 110 -12.20 12.96 3.65
N GLY A 111 -11.95 12.06 2.68
CA GLY A 111 -11.93 12.39 1.26
C GLY A 111 -10.55 12.80 0.72
N GLU A 112 -9.55 12.99 1.59
CA GLU A 112 -8.18 13.19 1.17
C GLU A 112 -7.48 11.86 0.86
N VAL A 113 -6.57 11.90 -0.12
CA VAL A 113 -5.78 10.73 -0.51
C VAL A 113 -4.64 10.52 0.48
N ILE A 114 -4.58 9.32 1.04
CA ILE A 114 -3.49 8.88 1.90
C ILE A 114 -2.31 8.48 1.00
N LYS A 115 -1.21 9.24 1.09
CA LYS A 115 -0.01 9.01 0.28
C LYS A 115 0.65 7.70 0.69
N LYS A 116 1.24 6.99 -0.28
CA LYS A 116 2.07 5.81 0.00
C LYS A 116 3.51 6.23 0.27
N ASP A 117 3.86 6.32 1.54
CA ASP A 117 5.21 6.66 2.00
C ASP A 117 5.55 5.94 3.32
N SER A 118 6.59 6.39 4.02
CA SER A 118 7.09 5.73 5.21
C SER A 118 6.30 5.95 6.49
N VAL A 119 5.44 6.98 6.52
CA VAL A 119 4.64 7.34 7.71
C VAL A 119 3.18 6.92 7.57
N HIS A 120 2.75 6.57 6.35
CA HIS A 120 1.42 6.02 6.06
C HIS A 120 1.51 4.52 5.77
N LEU A 121 1.21 3.70 6.78
CA LEU A 121 1.26 2.25 6.64
C LEU A 121 -0.09 1.72 6.19
N HIS A 122 -0.11 1.09 5.00
CA HIS A 122 -1.33 0.63 4.34
C HIS A 122 -1.67 -0.83 4.61
N PHE A 123 -2.93 -1.08 4.93
CA PHE A 123 -3.50 -2.41 5.18
C PHE A 123 -4.69 -2.68 4.25
N GLY A 124 -4.47 -2.50 2.94
CA GLY A 124 -5.49 -2.62 1.89
C GLY A 124 -5.90 -4.03 1.47
N ASN A 125 -5.38 -5.09 2.10
CA ASN A 125 -5.76 -6.49 1.83
C ASN A 125 -6.67 -7.03 2.95
N ALA A 126 -7.52 -6.17 3.52
CA ALA A 126 -8.37 -6.47 4.66
C ALA A 126 -7.61 -6.97 5.91
N GLN A 127 -6.38 -6.49 6.16
CA GLN A 127 -5.61 -6.94 7.33
C GLN A 127 -6.12 -6.30 8.62
N THR A 128 -6.26 -7.11 9.67
CA THR A 128 -6.63 -6.69 11.03
C THR A 128 -5.47 -6.81 12.03
N SER A 129 -4.30 -7.27 11.60
CA SER A 129 -3.12 -7.41 12.45
C SER A 129 -1.83 -7.32 11.66
N ASN A 130 -0.77 -6.83 12.30
CA ASN A 130 0.61 -6.85 11.79
C ASN A 130 1.59 -7.22 12.90
N ALA A 131 2.44 -8.23 12.67
CA ALA A 131 3.41 -8.73 13.65
C ALA A 131 4.80 -8.05 13.58
N SER A 132 5.01 -7.15 12.61
CA SER A 132 6.32 -6.56 12.32
C SER A 132 6.31 -5.03 12.38
N PHE A 133 5.44 -4.45 13.20
CA PHE A 133 5.38 -3.01 13.39
C PHE A 133 6.66 -2.51 14.10
N LEU A 134 7.11 -1.29 13.78
CA LEU A 134 8.37 -0.69 14.27
C LEU A 134 9.66 -1.46 13.94
N ARG A 135 9.64 -2.42 13.01
CA ARG A 135 10.88 -2.80 12.33
C ARG A 135 11.16 -1.74 11.29
N LYS A 136 12.40 -1.23 11.21
CA LYS A 136 12.83 -0.45 10.05
C LYS A 136 12.48 -1.28 8.80
N GLN A 137 11.48 -0.84 8.06
CA GLN A 137 11.21 -1.43 6.76
C GLN A 137 12.42 -1.05 5.90
N ALA A 138 13.21 -2.04 5.50
CA ALA A 138 14.17 -1.85 4.43
C ALA A 138 13.32 -1.61 3.18
N TYR A 139 13.32 -0.37 2.70
CA TYR A 139 12.72 0.02 1.44
C TYR A 139 13.51 -0.54 0.27
#